data_AF-W7YA04-F1
#
_entry.id   AF-W7YA04-F1
#
_cell.length_a   1.000
_cell.length_b   1.000
_cell.length_c   1.000
_cell.angle_alpha   90.00
_cell.angle_beta   90.00
_cell.angle_gamma   90.00
#
_symmetry.space_group_name_H-M   'P 1'
#
loop_
_entity.id
_entity.type
_entity.pdbx_description
1 polymer ?
#
loop_
_entity_poly.entity_id
_entity_poly.type
_entity_poly.pdbx_seq_one_letter_code
_entity_poly.pdbx_strand_id
1 'polypeptide(L)'
;MLSAVTPVGFAAGTNVTELNITPVEDGLETQNETPSPSKKPQVNNVEQMQIRHIPLNRVPEHQDFTVNAMISGVNQPWTGLLKYSMDGHEEKTIPFVPQVQGNQSDNYIATIPGDEMTGKEISYTIEALDEQSKLIQSATYTVGIEANQAILEKAIIGPAPKLLITEMVPDTTNVPSKTTDAYEFVEVYNNTDQDLNFKDFSFFYNNKDTWTPVIDKDMMIPAHQSVVFWIMNGDNNLITSDDFNKNYPGSKLVEGQNLFRMNGGGGMANGSPRNLTIKDKTGNTIVSADYVAAQVKANQGIFFKHPAAGNTAMVAMSNSGLSPATPGVTDPEQLIPVVVDPGNKTEITHSPAISVEVKDLDITAHVVNPGTKPDGTKNPVTLLYKTPSQLRYTMATMVDTKNTGDYTATIPAAALAESTIHYRIQVQGTEETYSTQVNVPVFNAATAPVLLVTEVVPNTTNVAATSSDAYEYIEVYNNTDQPIHFKNYKLYYRYPDKGASADVEWPTTKDNFIIPAKQTVVLWIKNSVNASYTTNDFNTFYKTNLVEDQTLFTIQSDGMANSGRRALVIKTNTGKEISSAYYDADTYMREGQMTRPKKTKLLFTLIR
;
A
#
# COMPACT_ATOMS: atom_id res chain seq x y z
N MET A 1 -4.44 44.19 -26.88
CA MET A 1 -4.28 44.29 -28.35
C MET A 1 -2.80 44.20 -28.69
N LEU A 2 -2.48 43.68 -29.88
CA LEU A 2 -1.22 43.73 -30.67
C LEU A 2 0.10 44.11 -29.94
N SER A 3 1.15 43.29 -29.92
CA SER A 3 1.92 42.67 -31.04
C SER A 3 2.99 43.58 -31.66
N ALA A 4 4.07 42.94 -32.16
CA ALA A 4 5.19 43.47 -32.94
C ALA A 4 6.23 44.34 -32.18
N VAL A 5 7.53 44.35 -32.46
CA VAL A 5 8.56 43.44 -33.04
C VAL A 5 9.83 44.32 -33.19
N THR A 6 11.00 43.68 -33.11
CA THR A 6 12.41 44.15 -33.26
C THR A 6 12.74 45.44 -34.03
N PRO A 7 13.97 45.99 -33.85
CA PRO A 7 14.97 45.76 -34.91
C PRO A 7 16.40 45.41 -34.44
N VAL A 8 17.23 45.02 -35.42
CA VAL A 8 18.65 44.63 -35.33
C VAL A 8 19.56 45.79 -35.80
N GLY A 9 20.81 45.92 -35.31
CA GLY A 9 21.81 46.73 -36.03
C GLY A 9 23.11 47.17 -35.32
N PHE A 10 24.20 46.42 -35.56
CA PHE A 10 25.60 46.84 -35.75
C PHE A 10 26.31 47.92 -34.87
N ALA A 11 27.20 47.41 -33.99
CA ALA A 11 28.65 47.63 -33.89
C ALA A 11 29.34 49.01 -34.15
N ALA A 12 30.27 49.35 -33.24
CA ALA A 12 31.46 50.15 -33.51
C ALA A 12 32.67 49.64 -32.68
N GLY A 13 33.86 49.54 -33.29
CA GLY A 13 35.13 49.23 -32.61
C GLY A 13 35.69 50.44 -31.84
N THR A 14 36.85 50.41 -31.17
CA THR A 14 38.15 49.91 -31.67
C THR A 14 39.19 49.75 -30.54
N ASN A 15 40.08 48.73 -30.66
CA ASN A 15 41.56 48.71 -30.45
C ASN A 15 42.05 47.48 -29.66
N VAL A 16 43.23 46.85 -29.91
CA VAL A 16 44.23 46.93 -31.01
C VAL A 16 45.02 45.58 -31.13
N THR A 17 45.96 45.49 -32.08
CA THR A 17 46.88 44.37 -32.42
C THR A 17 47.74 43.81 -31.26
N GLU A 18 48.13 42.53 -31.16
CA GLU A 18 48.68 41.53 -32.12
C GLU A 18 50.19 41.66 -32.49
N LEU A 19 50.85 40.48 -32.55
CA LEU A 19 52.08 40.02 -33.26
C LEU A 19 52.88 39.06 -32.33
N ASN A 20 53.00 37.73 -32.50
CA ASN A 20 52.95 36.79 -33.64
C ASN A 20 54.24 36.71 -34.49
N ILE A 21 55.01 35.60 -34.38
CA ILE A 21 55.99 35.12 -35.39
C ILE A 21 56.08 33.57 -35.39
N THR A 22 55.96 32.99 -36.58
CA THR A 22 56.19 31.59 -37.07
C THR A 22 57.72 31.29 -37.25
N PRO A 23 58.30 30.22 -37.89
CA PRO A 23 57.84 29.15 -38.86
C PRO A 23 58.07 27.67 -38.39
N VAL A 24 57.60 26.54 -38.97
CA VAL A 24 57.24 26.00 -40.33
C VAL A 24 58.28 24.99 -40.90
N GLU A 25 57.82 23.74 -41.11
CA GLU A 25 58.20 22.66 -42.09
C GLU A 25 59.69 22.21 -42.24
N ASP A 26 60.06 21.07 -42.84
CA ASP A 26 59.39 20.07 -43.70
C ASP A 26 60.08 18.67 -43.61
N GLY A 27 59.51 17.59 -44.18
CA GLY A 27 60.27 16.36 -44.53
C GLY A 27 59.52 15.01 -44.46
N LEU A 28 59.42 14.29 -45.59
CA LEU A 28 58.71 13.01 -45.77
C LEU A 28 59.50 11.72 -45.42
N GLU A 29 58.71 10.67 -45.10
CA GLU A 29 58.90 9.20 -45.25
C GLU A 29 60.30 8.57 -45.43
N THR A 30 60.60 7.52 -44.64
CA THR A 30 60.77 6.10 -45.12
C THR A 30 61.05 5.11 -43.95
N GLN A 31 61.23 3.82 -44.28
CA GLN A 31 61.06 2.65 -43.40
C GLN A 31 62.29 2.23 -42.55
N ASN A 32 62.01 1.40 -41.53
CA ASN A 32 62.83 0.32 -40.93
C ASN A 32 64.38 0.44 -40.92
N GLU A 33 64.98 0.43 -39.72
CA GLU A 33 65.74 -0.73 -39.18
C GLU A 33 66.32 -0.45 -37.78
N THR A 34 66.41 -1.46 -36.93
CA THR A 34 67.20 -1.42 -35.67
C THR A 34 68.60 -1.99 -35.95
N PRO A 35 69.69 -1.46 -35.35
CA PRO A 35 70.05 -1.96 -34.01
C PRO A 35 70.75 -0.95 -33.05
N SER A 36 70.81 -1.37 -31.78
CA SER A 36 71.61 -0.83 -30.66
C SER A 36 73.14 -0.94 -30.84
N PRO A 37 74.01 -0.47 -29.89
CA PRO A 37 73.84 0.58 -28.85
C PRO A 37 75.08 1.51 -28.68
N SER A 38 74.96 2.62 -27.92
CA SER A 38 76.07 3.10 -27.06
C SER A 38 75.59 4.00 -25.91
N LYS A 39 76.22 3.88 -24.73
CA LYS A 39 75.79 4.49 -23.45
C LYS A 39 76.60 5.75 -23.10
N LYS A 40 75.91 6.84 -22.72
CA LYS A 40 76.10 7.71 -21.51
C LYS A 40 75.47 9.10 -21.73
N PRO A 41 75.14 9.88 -20.68
CA PRO A 41 75.12 9.56 -19.24
C PRO A 41 73.71 9.62 -18.61
N GLN A 42 73.57 9.19 -17.35
CA GLN A 42 72.29 9.27 -16.62
C GLN A 42 71.94 10.71 -16.24
N VAL A 43 70.69 11.10 -16.51
CA VAL A 43 69.93 11.96 -15.61
C VAL A 43 69.12 11.02 -14.72
N ASN A 44 69.30 11.08 -13.41
CA ASN A 44 68.43 10.38 -12.47
C ASN A 44 67.10 11.15 -12.39
N ASN A 45 66.22 10.91 -13.36
CA ASN A 45 64.82 11.25 -13.22
C ASN A 45 64.24 10.23 -12.21
N VAL A 46 64.09 10.65 -10.96
CA VAL A 46 63.29 9.88 -10.00
C VAL A 46 61.85 9.98 -10.51
N GLU A 47 61.28 8.88 -10.97
CA GLU A 47 59.90 8.85 -11.45
C GLU A 47 58.98 9.18 -10.27
N GLN A 48 58.51 10.43 -10.22
CA GLN A 48 57.52 10.86 -9.25
C GLN A 48 56.26 10.03 -9.45
N MET A 49 55.76 9.47 -8.36
CA MET A 49 54.60 8.60 -8.36
C MET A 49 53.36 9.35 -8.90
N GLN A 50 52.63 8.72 -9.81
CA GLN A 50 51.44 9.26 -10.48
C GLN A 50 50.23 8.34 -10.27
N ILE A 51 49.05 8.95 -10.19
CA ILE A 51 47.75 8.26 -10.22
C ILE A 51 47.07 8.65 -11.53
N ARG A 52 46.61 7.67 -12.31
CA ARG A 52 45.80 7.87 -13.52
C ARG A 52 44.51 7.09 -13.40
N HIS A 53 43.40 7.79 -13.62
CA HIS A 53 42.07 7.24 -13.60
C HIS A 53 41.21 7.96 -14.64
N ILE A 54 40.28 7.22 -15.27
CA ILE A 54 39.29 7.75 -16.20
C ILE A 54 37.92 7.44 -15.57
N PRO A 55 37.19 8.46 -15.08
CA PRO A 55 35.88 8.25 -14.47
C PRO A 55 34.83 7.89 -15.53
N LEU A 56 33.82 7.13 -15.12
CA LEU A 56 32.59 6.98 -15.90
C LEU A 56 31.75 8.26 -15.79
N ASN A 57 30.90 8.54 -16.78
CA ASN A 57 29.95 9.66 -16.69
C ASN A 57 28.68 9.29 -15.90
N ARG A 58 28.28 8.02 -15.97
CA ARG A 58 27.10 7.46 -15.31
C ARG A 58 27.36 6.02 -14.86
N VAL A 59 26.64 5.59 -13.83
CA VAL A 59 26.59 4.21 -13.32
C VAL A 59 25.14 3.87 -12.95
N PRO A 60 24.67 2.64 -13.21
CA PRO A 60 23.33 2.22 -12.81
C PRO A 60 23.24 2.05 -11.28
N GLU A 61 22.10 2.42 -10.71
CA GLU A 61 21.77 2.10 -9.31
C GLU A 61 21.73 0.58 -9.05
N HIS A 62 21.98 0.20 -7.80
CA HIS A 62 21.95 -1.19 -7.34
C HIS A 62 22.90 -2.18 -8.05
N GLN A 63 24.01 -1.68 -8.62
CA GLN A 63 25.05 -2.51 -9.26
C GLN A 63 26.45 -2.13 -8.77
N ASP A 64 27.31 -3.12 -8.53
CA ASP A 64 28.70 -2.92 -8.11
C ASP A 64 29.45 -1.94 -9.03
N PHE A 65 30.04 -0.90 -8.44
CA PHE A 65 30.83 0.10 -9.17
C PHE A 65 32.33 -0.10 -8.90
N THR A 66 33.05 -0.61 -9.90
CA THR A 66 34.50 -0.85 -9.83
C THR A 66 35.30 0.33 -10.39
N VAL A 67 35.98 1.05 -9.51
CA VAL A 67 36.96 2.08 -9.86
C VAL A 67 38.29 1.42 -10.19
N ASN A 68 38.82 1.71 -11.38
CA ASN A 68 40.10 1.20 -11.87
C ASN A 68 41.14 2.33 -11.86
N ALA A 69 42.24 2.17 -11.12
CA ALA A 69 43.32 3.14 -11.03
C ALA A 69 44.64 2.55 -11.53
N MET A 70 45.33 3.27 -12.40
CA MET A 70 46.73 2.97 -12.72
C MET A 70 47.63 3.85 -11.85
N ILE A 71 48.43 3.22 -10.99
CA ILE A 71 49.42 3.86 -10.13
C ILE A 71 50.79 3.50 -10.69
N SER A 72 51.70 4.46 -10.83
CA SER A 72 53.04 4.23 -11.41
C SER A 72 54.09 5.07 -10.70
N GLY A 73 55.29 4.53 -10.45
CA GLY A 73 56.41 5.24 -9.82
C GLY A 73 57.56 4.31 -9.50
N VAL A 74 58.41 4.69 -8.53
CA VAL A 74 59.45 3.82 -7.97
C VAL A 74 58.92 2.93 -6.83
N ASN A 75 59.54 1.74 -6.71
CA ASN A 75 59.34 0.68 -5.70
C ASN A 75 57.88 0.28 -5.36
N GLN A 76 57.38 -0.72 -6.09
CA GLN A 76 56.13 -1.46 -5.81
C GLN A 76 56.27 -2.44 -4.61
N PRO A 77 55.15 -2.87 -4.00
CA PRO A 77 53.76 -2.48 -4.28
C PRO A 77 53.36 -1.19 -3.57
N TRP A 78 52.46 -0.42 -4.18
CA TRP A 78 51.89 0.75 -3.54
C TRP A 78 50.62 0.40 -2.77
N THR A 79 50.34 1.15 -1.72
CA THR A 79 49.06 1.08 -1.02
C THR A 79 48.20 2.25 -1.49
N GLY A 80 46.93 1.97 -1.79
CA GLY A 80 45.97 2.97 -2.25
C GLY A 80 44.62 2.80 -1.59
N LEU A 81 43.88 3.91 -1.49
CA LEU A 81 42.56 4.00 -0.89
C LEU A 81 41.62 4.74 -1.86
N LEU A 82 40.40 4.21 -2.02
CA LEU A 82 39.28 4.90 -2.64
C LEU A 82 38.45 5.54 -1.53
N LYS A 83 38.38 6.87 -1.50
CA LYS A 83 37.47 7.63 -0.63
C LYS A 83 36.26 8.07 -1.41
N TYR A 84 35.05 7.83 -0.91
CA TYR A 84 33.82 8.14 -1.64
C TYR A 84 32.65 8.54 -0.74
N SER A 85 31.71 9.31 -1.28
CA SER A 85 30.42 9.63 -0.67
C SER A 85 29.30 9.65 -1.71
N MET A 86 28.08 9.29 -1.29
CA MET A 86 26.86 9.40 -2.09
C MET A 86 26.14 10.70 -1.74
N ASP A 87 25.69 11.48 -2.74
CA ASP A 87 24.91 12.72 -2.58
C ASP A 87 25.48 13.72 -1.52
N GLY A 88 26.79 13.70 -1.27
CA GLY A 88 27.45 14.54 -0.25
C GLY A 88 27.31 14.08 1.20
N HIS A 89 26.88 12.84 1.45
CA HIS A 89 26.83 12.21 2.78
C HIS A 89 28.22 11.80 3.31
N GLU A 90 28.25 11.04 4.42
CA GLU A 90 29.48 10.60 5.10
C GLU A 90 30.46 9.87 4.16
N GLU A 91 31.74 10.24 4.23
CA GLU A 91 32.80 9.68 3.39
C GLU A 91 33.25 8.32 3.92
N LYS A 92 33.24 7.31 3.03
CA LYS A 92 33.70 5.94 3.28
C LYS A 92 35.02 5.68 2.55
N THR A 93 35.77 4.68 3.00
CA THR A 93 37.07 4.32 2.43
C THR A 93 37.16 2.83 2.13
N ILE A 94 37.62 2.47 0.92
CA ILE A 94 37.85 1.08 0.47
C ILE A 94 39.31 0.94 0.02
N PRO A 95 40.04 -0.12 0.41
CA PRO A 95 41.41 -0.35 -0.06
C PRO A 95 41.44 -0.78 -1.53
N PHE A 96 42.40 -0.24 -2.28
CA PHE A 96 42.70 -0.70 -3.63
C PHE A 96 43.46 -2.04 -3.62
N VAL A 97 43.06 -2.96 -4.50
CA VAL A 97 43.63 -4.30 -4.64
C VAL A 97 44.35 -4.43 -5.98
N PRO A 98 45.63 -4.87 -6.03
CA PRO A 98 46.37 -5.05 -7.29
C PRO A 98 45.79 -6.20 -8.13
N GLN A 99 45.79 -6.04 -9.45
CA GLN A 99 45.16 -6.99 -10.39
C GLN A 99 46.01 -8.22 -10.76
N VAL A 100 47.17 -8.42 -10.13
CA VAL A 100 48.09 -9.54 -10.46
C VAL A 100 48.44 -10.32 -9.20
N GLN A 101 48.48 -11.65 -9.28
CA GLN A 101 49.04 -12.50 -8.22
C GLN A 101 50.57 -12.41 -8.19
N GLY A 102 51.06 -11.36 -7.52
CA GLY A 102 52.46 -11.03 -7.32
C GLY A 102 52.57 -9.56 -6.94
N ASN A 103 53.49 -9.19 -6.05
CA ASN A 103 53.58 -7.84 -5.46
C ASN A 103 54.05 -6.73 -6.43
N GLN A 104 53.82 -6.89 -7.73
CA GLN A 104 54.19 -5.94 -8.78
C GLN A 104 53.01 -5.76 -9.74
N SER A 105 52.26 -4.69 -9.54
CA SER A 105 51.18 -4.28 -10.44
C SER A 105 51.08 -2.76 -10.44
N ASP A 106 50.87 -2.20 -11.63
CA ASP A 106 50.50 -0.80 -11.82
C ASP A 106 48.97 -0.62 -11.81
N ASN A 107 48.18 -1.70 -11.94
CA ASN A 107 46.73 -1.64 -12.05
C ASN A 107 46.05 -2.13 -10.77
N TYR A 108 45.24 -1.26 -10.18
CA TYR A 108 44.51 -1.51 -8.95
C TYR A 108 43.02 -1.30 -9.14
N ILE A 109 42.20 -2.10 -8.46
CA ILE A 109 40.74 -1.91 -8.41
C ILE A 109 40.24 -1.71 -6.98
N ALA A 110 39.17 -0.94 -6.85
CA ALA A 110 38.34 -0.86 -5.66
C ALA A 110 36.87 -0.91 -6.11
N THR A 111 36.08 -1.81 -5.51
CA THR A 111 34.67 -1.99 -5.87
C THR A 111 33.78 -1.50 -4.74
N ILE A 112 32.89 -0.57 -5.05
CA ILE A 112 31.82 -0.12 -4.16
C ILE A 112 30.63 -1.06 -4.34
N PRO A 113 30.08 -1.67 -3.27
CA PRO A 113 28.98 -2.63 -3.37
C PRO A 113 27.71 -2.00 -3.96
N GLY A 114 27.01 -2.74 -4.82
CA GLY A 114 25.78 -2.29 -5.46
C GLY A 114 24.67 -1.89 -4.48
N ASP A 115 24.57 -2.55 -3.32
CA ASP A 115 23.62 -2.20 -2.26
C ASP A 115 23.84 -0.79 -1.69
N GLU A 116 25.03 -0.21 -1.86
CA GLU A 116 25.36 1.17 -1.45
C GLU A 116 25.14 2.19 -2.58
N MET A 117 25.00 1.72 -3.84
CA MET A 117 24.85 2.55 -5.04
C MET A 117 23.40 3.06 -5.19
N THR A 118 23.00 3.91 -4.24
CA THR A 118 21.70 4.59 -4.16
C THR A 118 21.90 6.09 -4.06
N GLY A 119 21.09 6.88 -4.78
CA GLY A 119 21.19 8.35 -4.78
C GLY A 119 21.17 8.92 -6.19
N LYS A 120 21.70 10.13 -6.37
CA LYS A 120 21.80 10.83 -7.67
C LYS A 120 23.24 10.92 -8.18
N GLU A 121 24.21 10.98 -7.29
CA GLU A 121 25.62 11.06 -7.65
C GLU A 121 26.53 10.43 -6.59
N ILE A 122 27.65 9.89 -7.06
CA ILE A 122 28.78 9.53 -6.22
C ILE A 122 29.93 10.50 -6.48
N SER A 123 30.55 11.00 -5.41
CA SER A 123 31.82 11.72 -5.47
C SER A 123 32.94 10.90 -4.83
N TYR A 124 34.12 10.82 -5.45
CA TYR A 124 35.25 10.07 -4.92
C TYR A 124 36.64 10.66 -5.25
N THR A 125 37.63 10.32 -4.43
CA THR A 125 39.06 10.57 -4.67
C THR A 125 39.87 9.27 -4.51
N ILE A 126 40.99 9.21 -5.22
CA ILE A 126 41.95 8.11 -5.15
C ILE A 126 43.19 8.62 -4.43
N GLU A 127 43.55 7.97 -3.34
CA GLU A 127 44.75 8.25 -2.54
C GLU A 127 45.76 7.11 -2.71
N ALA A 128 47.05 7.44 -2.69
CA ALA A 128 48.14 6.48 -2.65
C ALA A 128 49.32 7.00 -1.82
N LEU A 129 50.09 6.10 -1.22
CA LEU A 129 51.28 6.41 -0.42
C LEU A 129 52.56 6.05 -1.17
N ASP A 130 53.52 6.97 -1.20
CA ASP A 130 54.88 6.68 -1.65
C ASP A 130 55.74 5.98 -0.58
N GLU A 131 56.97 5.61 -0.94
CA GLU A 131 57.94 4.94 -0.07
C GLU A 131 58.29 5.70 1.22
N GLN A 132 58.09 7.02 1.25
CA GLN A 132 58.31 7.86 2.43
C GLN A 132 57.01 8.09 3.22
N SER A 133 55.95 7.32 2.93
CA SER A 133 54.60 7.47 3.48
C SER A 133 53.97 8.85 3.19
N LYS A 134 54.41 9.52 2.13
CA LYS A 134 53.80 10.78 1.70
C LYS A 134 52.57 10.49 0.84
N LEU A 135 51.48 11.18 1.15
CA LEU A 135 50.21 11.06 0.46
C LEU A 135 50.25 11.76 -0.90
N ILE A 136 49.75 11.05 -1.92
CA ILE A 136 49.42 11.57 -3.25
C ILE A 136 47.93 11.32 -3.46
N GLN A 137 47.19 12.33 -3.92
CA GLN A 137 45.74 12.28 -4.10
C GLN A 137 45.38 12.74 -5.52
N SER A 138 44.37 12.10 -6.10
CA SER A 138 43.76 12.53 -7.37
C SER A 138 42.93 13.82 -7.21
N ALA A 139 42.43 14.35 -8.32
CA ALA A 139 41.27 15.23 -8.26
C ALA A 139 40.03 14.46 -7.74
N THR A 140 39.02 15.19 -7.25
CA THR A 140 37.70 14.62 -6.99
C THR A 140 36.97 14.35 -8.31
N TYR A 141 36.44 13.15 -8.44
CA TYR A 141 35.60 12.71 -9.54
C TYR A 141 34.14 12.66 -9.07
N THR A 142 33.20 13.04 -9.93
CA THR A 142 31.76 12.93 -9.65
C THR A 142 31.09 12.19 -10.80
N VAL A 143 30.27 11.18 -10.48
CA VAL A 143 29.61 10.29 -11.44
C VAL A 143 28.13 10.25 -11.09
N GLY A 144 27.26 10.46 -12.08
CA GLY A 144 25.81 10.40 -11.85
C GLY A 144 25.33 8.95 -11.68
N ILE A 145 24.45 8.71 -10.72
CA ILE A 145 23.73 7.45 -10.59
C ILE A 145 22.47 7.55 -11.46
N GLU A 146 22.19 6.53 -12.27
CA GLU A 146 21.00 6.48 -13.13
C GLU A 146 20.15 5.23 -12.89
N ALA A 147 18.85 5.35 -13.14
CA ALA A 147 17.91 4.26 -12.93
C ALA A 147 18.25 3.06 -13.81
N ASN A 148 18.37 1.89 -13.20
CA ASN A 148 18.86 0.69 -13.87
C ASN A 148 17.80 0.17 -14.87
N GLN A 149 18.12 0.15 -16.16
CA GLN A 149 17.15 -0.21 -17.21
C GLN A 149 16.59 -1.64 -17.05
N ALA A 150 17.35 -2.59 -16.51
CA ALA A 150 16.82 -3.94 -16.23
C ALA A 150 15.80 -3.93 -15.06
N ILE A 151 15.94 -3.02 -14.10
CA ILE A 151 14.94 -2.80 -13.04
C ILE A 151 13.70 -2.12 -13.64
N LEU A 152 13.88 -1.15 -14.54
CA LEU A 152 12.77 -0.49 -15.25
C LEU A 152 11.99 -1.47 -16.15
N GLU A 153 12.65 -2.32 -16.93
CA GLU A 153 11.99 -3.35 -17.75
C GLU A 153 11.24 -4.36 -16.88
N LYS A 154 11.81 -4.77 -15.74
CA LYS A 154 11.15 -5.64 -14.76
C LYS A 154 10.01 -4.93 -14.00
N ALA A 155 9.99 -3.60 -13.96
CA ALA A 155 8.90 -2.79 -13.40
C ALA A 155 7.77 -2.50 -14.42
N ILE A 156 8.08 -2.46 -15.72
CA ILE A 156 7.08 -2.34 -16.80
C ILE A 156 6.18 -3.59 -16.85
N ILE A 157 6.74 -4.77 -16.57
CA ILE A 157 5.96 -5.97 -16.22
C ILE A 157 5.56 -5.86 -14.74
N GLY A 158 4.47 -5.13 -14.46
CA GLY A 158 3.95 -4.98 -13.10
C GLY A 158 3.81 -6.35 -12.40
N PRO A 159 4.12 -6.45 -11.10
CA PRO A 159 4.39 -7.72 -10.43
C PRO A 159 3.24 -8.71 -10.61
N ALA A 160 3.55 -9.86 -11.21
CA ALA A 160 2.59 -10.94 -11.36
C ALA A 160 2.06 -11.39 -9.99
N PRO A 161 0.76 -11.73 -9.86
CA PRO A 161 0.24 -12.31 -8.63
C PRO A 161 1.05 -13.52 -8.17
N LYS A 162 1.38 -13.57 -6.87
CA LYS A 162 2.12 -14.68 -6.25
C LYS A 162 1.34 -16.01 -6.32
N LEU A 163 0.01 -15.92 -6.34
CA LEU A 163 -0.91 -17.04 -6.45
C LEU A 163 -1.87 -16.77 -7.60
N LEU A 164 -2.24 -17.81 -8.33
CA LEU A 164 -3.26 -17.80 -9.38
C LEU A 164 -4.39 -18.75 -8.97
N ILE A 165 -5.65 -18.41 -9.25
CA ILE A 165 -6.76 -19.37 -9.16
C ILE A 165 -6.92 -19.98 -10.55
N THR A 166 -6.49 -21.22 -10.75
CA THR A 166 -6.47 -21.88 -12.07
C THR A 166 -7.78 -22.59 -12.40
N GLU A 167 -8.50 -23.11 -11.40
CA GLU A 167 -9.77 -23.82 -11.62
C GLU A 167 -10.75 -23.59 -10.45
N MET A 168 -12.05 -23.56 -10.76
CA MET A 168 -13.13 -23.73 -9.77
C MET A 168 -14.20 -24.70 -10.27
N VAL A 169 -14.87 -25.41 -9.35
CA VAL A 169 -16.03 -26.26 -9.65
C VAL A 169 -17.17 -26.02 -8.64
N PRO A 170 -18.14 -25.14 -8.96
CA PRO A 170 -19.28 -24.80 -8.09
C PRO A 170 -20.50 -25.76 -8.14
N ASP A 171 -20.48 -26.79 -8.97
CA ASP A 171 -21.58 -27.74 -9.17
C ASP A 171 -20.98 -29.11 -9.45
N THR A 172 -21.36 -30.11 -8.66
CA THR A 172 -20.67 -31.41 -8.53
C THR A 172 -21.66 -32.55 -8.28
N THR A 173 -21.14 -33.78 -8.20
CA THR A 173 -21.94 -34.88 -7.67
C THR A 173 -22.34 -34.60 -6.23
N ASN A 174 -23.64 -34.66 -5.92
CA ASN A 174 -24.17 -34.45 -4.57
C ASN A 174 -23.67 -35.49 -3.56
N VAL A 175 -23.66 -35.10 -2.28
CA VAL A 175 -23.52 -36.00 -1.13
C VAL A 175 -24.62 -37.08 -1.21
N PRO A 176 -24.30 -38.38 -1.03
CA PRO A 176 -25.29 -39.44 -1.10
C PRO A 176 -26.52 -39.18 -0.23
N SER A 177 -27.71 -39.30 -0.84
CA SER A 177 -29.02 -39.02 -0.22
C SER A 177 -29.28 -37.57 0.19
N LYS A 178 -28.48 -36.59 -0.27
CA LYS A 178 -28.72 -35.14 -0.10
C LYS A 178 -28.78 -34.43 -1.46
N THR A 179 -29.14 -33.15 -1.42
CA THR A 179 -29.18 -32.25 -2.58
C THR A 179 -28.06 -31.19 -2.55
N THR A 180 -27.04 -31.43 -1.71
CA THR A 180 -25.87 -30.57 -1.54
C THR A 180 -24.68 -31.20 -2.24
N ASP A 181 -23.95 -30.38 -2.98
CA ASP A 181 -22.68 -30.70 -3.61
C ASP A 181 -21.70 -31.39 -2.64
N ALA A 182 -20.96 -32.40 -3.09
CA ALA A 182 -19.96 -33.07 -2.24
C ALA A 182 -18.53 -32.63 -2.52
N TYR A 183 -18.19 -32.27 -3.77
CA TYR A 183 -16.80 -32.29 -4.25
C TYR A 183 -16.31 -30.93 -4.77
N GLU A 184 -16.97 -29.85 -4.35
CA GLU A 184 -16.68 -28.47 -4.75
C GLU A 184 -15.21 -28.10 -4.47
N PHE A 185 -14.49 -27.52 -5.42
CA PHE A 185 -13.09 -27.14 -5.17
C PHE A 185 -12.64 -25.85 -5.86
N VAL A 186 -11.51 -25.34 -5.37
CA VAL A 186 -10.72 -24.26 -5.96
C VAL A 186 -9.28 -24.76 -6.12
N GLU A 187 -8.72 -24.73 -7.33
CA GLU A 187 -7.30 -24.96 -7.55
C GLU A 187 -6.51 -23.65 -7.45
N VAL A 188 -5.39 -23.67 -6.74
CA VAL A 188 -4.48 -22.54 -6.61
C VAL A 188 -3.07 -22.94 -7.01
N TYR A 189 -2.49 -22.17 -7.94
CA TYR A 189 -1.12 -22.32 -8.41
C TYR A 189 -0.18 -21.30 -7.76
N ASN A 190 1.00 -21.74 -7.32
CA ASN A 190 2.07 -20.87 -6.82
C ASN A 190 2.95 -20.38 -7.98
N ASN A 191 2.85 -19.09 -8.25
CA ASN A 191 3.52 -18.40 -9.36
C ASN A 191 4.88 -17.81 -8.96
N THR A 192 5.52 -18.36 -7.93
CA THR A 192 6.79 -17.87 -7.39
C THR A 192 7.83 -18.99 -7.31
N ASP A 193 9.11 -18.60 -7.30
CA ASP A 193 10.25 -19.50 -7.17
C ASP A 193 10.46 -20.08 -5.75
N GLN A 194 9.51 -19.89 -4.84
CA GLN A 194 9.61 -20.30 -3.43
C GLN A 194 8.31 -20.97 -2.97
N ASP A 195 8.41 -21.95 -2.07
CA ASP A 195 7.23 -22.59 -1.48
C ASP A 195 6.44 -21.57 -0.63
N LEU A 196 5.12 -21.52 -0.82
CA LEU A 196 4.22 -20.63 -0.08
C LEU A 196 3.35 -21.44 0.88
N ASN A 197 3.10 -20.94 2.09
CA ASN A 197 2.13 -21.53 3.01
C ASN A 197 0.79 -20.81 2.85
N PHE A 198 -0.29 -21.51 2.49
CA PHE A 198 -1.60 -20.86 2.31
C PHE A 198 -2.16 -20.25 3.62
N LYS A 199 -1.58 -20.55 4.79
CA LYS A 199 -1.85 -19.83 6.05
C LYS A 199 -1.54 -18.32 5.99
N ASP A 200 -0.68 -17.89 5.07
CA ASP A 200 -0.38 -16.47 4.83
C ASP A 200 -1.47 -15.77 4.01
N PHE A 201 -2.51 -16.51 3.61
CA PHE A 201 -3.58 -16.08 2.74
C PHE A 201 -4.95 -16.52 3.26
N SER A 202 -6.01 -16.05 2.59
CA SER A 202 -7.39 -16.45 2.85
C SER A 202 -8.22 -16.36 1.57
N PHE A 203 -9.27 -17.18 1.47
CA PHE A 203 -10.31 -17.00 0.47
C PHE A 203 -11.37 -16.05 0.99
N PHE A 204 -11.75 -15.06 0.17
CA PHE A 204 -12.84 -14.14 0.42
C PHE A 204 -13.88 -14.32 -0.69
N TYR A 205 -14.93 -15.07 -0.37
CA TYR A 205 -15.98 -15.46 -1.31
C TYR A 205 -17.11 -14.43 -1.36
N ASN A 206 -17.52 -14.12 -2.58
CA ASN A 206 -18.62 -13.22 -2.93
C ASN A 206 -18.59 -11.87 -2.18
N ASN A 207 -17.40 -11.32 -1.95
CA ASN A 207 -17.14 -10.09 -1.19
C ASN A 207 -17.76 -10.05 0.22
N LYS A 208 -17.98 -11.22 0.85
CA LYS A 208 -18.75 -11.35 2.10
C LYS A 208 -18.17 -12.38 3.06
N ASP A 209 -17.89 -13.59 2.57
CA ASP A 209 -17.64 -14.75 3.42
C ASP A 209 -16.15 -15.13 3.34
N THR A 210 -15.42 -14.93 4.44
CA THR A 210 -14.01 -15.39 4.54
C THR A 210 -13.99 -16.87 4.88
N TRP A 211 -13.37 -17.69 4.03
CA TRP A 211 -13.20 -19.12 4.27
C TRP A 211 -11.82 -19.40 4.87
N THR A 212 -11.82 -20.27 5.87
CA THR A 212 -10.62 -20.66 6.62
C THR A 212 -10.34 -22.16 6.47
N PRO A 213 -9.13 -22.64 6.72
CA PRO A 213 -8.84 -24.07 6.78
C PRO A 213 -9.71 -24.77 7.83
N VAL A 214 -10.09 -26.02 7.56
CA VAL A 214 -10.81 -26.87 8.53
C VAL A 214 -9.89 -27.33 9.66
N ILE A 215 -8.59 -27.48 9.37
CA ILE A 215 -7.55 -27.88 10.32
C ILE A 215 -6.46 -26.82 10.28
N ASP A 216 -6.02 -26.33 11.45
CA ASP A 216 -4.86 -25.45 11.57
C ASP A 216 -3.55 -26.24 11.38
N LYS A 217 -3.23 -26.52 10.11
CA LYS A 217 -1.99 -27.15 9.65
C LYS A 217 -1.46 -26.39 8.45
N ASP A 218 -0.15 -26.44 8.25
CA ASP A 218 0.49 -25.76 7.14
C ASP A 218 0.02 -26.37 5.82
N MET A 219 -0.32 -25.51 4.87
CA MET A 219 -0.84 -25.89 3.55
C MET A 219 0.17 -25.40 2.54
N MET A 220 1.26 -26.16 2.40
CA MET A 220 2.35 -25.77 1.51
C MET A 220 1.91 -25.92 0.05
N ILE A 221 2.10 -24.87 -0.73
CA ILE A 221 1.97 -24.83 -2.18
C ILE A 221 3.40 -24.73 -2.72
N PRO A 222 3.99 -25.83 -3.24
CA PRO A 222 5.37 -25.81 -3.70
C PRO A 222 5.58 -24.80 -4.84
N ALA A 223 6.80 -24.30 -4.98
CA ALA A 223 7.18 -23.40 -6.08
C ALA A 223 6.76 -23.97 -7.44
N HIS A 224 6.07 -23.17 -8.26
CA HIS A 224 5.59 -23.55 -9.59
C HIS A 224 4.70 -24.81 -9.64
N GLN A 225 3.93 -25.08 -8.58
CA GLN A 225 2.96 -26.19 -8.50
C GLN A 225 1.57 -25.71 -8.09
N SER A 226 0.54 -26.51 -8.37
CA SER A 226 -0.82 -26.30 -7.89
C SER A 226 -1.19 -27.20 -6.71
N VAL A 227 -2.13 -26.73 -5.90
CA VAL A 227 -2.83 -27.53 -4.88
C VAL A 227 -4.33 -27.27 -4.95
N VAL A 228 -5.12 -28.22 -4.44
CA VAL A 228 -6.57 -28.22 -4.53
C VAL A 228 -7.17 -27.97 -3.14
N PHE A 229 -8.03 -26.97 -3.04
CA PHE A 229 -8.81 -26.65 -1.86
C PHE A 229 -10.24 -27.15 -2.03
N TRP A 230 -10.56 -28.25 -1.36
CA TRP A 230 -11.90 -28.84 -1.31
C TRP A 230 -12.77 -28.06 -0.32
N ILE A 231 -13.89 -27.52 -0.79
CA ILE A 231 -14.79 -26.67 -0.04
C ILE A 231 -15.77 -27.54 0.76
N MET A 232 -15.75 -27.39 2.08
CA MET A 232 -16.68 -28.04 2.99
C MET A 232 -17.94 -27.19 3.18
N ASN A 233 -19.10 -27.84 3.13
CA ASN A 233 -20.41 -27.25 3.36
C ASN A 233 -21.13 -27.87 4.58
N GLY A 234 -20.37 -28.59 5.43
CA GLY A 234 -20.88 -29.30 6.61
C GLY A 234 -21.49 -30.66 6.28
N ASP A 235 -22.24 -30.75 5.18
CA ASP A 235 -22.92 -31.96 4.74
C ASP A 235 -21.96 -32.99 4.11
N ASN A 236 -20.84 -32.53 3.54
CA ASN A 236 -19.77 -33.34 2.95
C ASN A 236 -18.60 -33.68 3.90
N ASN A 237 -18.68 -33.31 5.19
CA ASN A 237 -17.59 -33.49 6.17
C ASN A 237 -17.12 -34.95 6.37
N LEU A 238 -17.95 -35.95 6.03
CA LEU A 238 -17.61 -37.38 6.17
C LEU A 238 -17.13 -38.02 4.86
N ILE A 239 -17.09 -37.27 3.76
CA ILE A 239 -16.63 -37.76 2.45
C ILE A 239 -15.09 -37.80 2.46
N THR A 240 -14.51 -38.88 1.93
CA THR A 240 -13.06 -39.13 1.98
C THR A 240 -12.31 -38.55 0.78
N SER A 241 -10.99 -38.40 0.90
CA SER A 241 -10.14 -38.05 -0.25
C SER A 241 -10.22 -39.08 -1.39
N ASP A 242 -10.48 -40.35 -1.08
CA ASP A 242 -10.65 -41.41 -2.07
C ASP A 242 -11.97 -41.24 -2.84
N ASP A 243 -13.04 -40.82 -2.16
CA ASP A 243 -14.31 -40.45 -2.80
C ASP A 243 -14.13 -39.20 -3.70
N PHE A 244 -13.36 -38.20 -3.25
CA PHE A 244 -13.03 -37.02 -4.06
C PHE A 244 -12.26 -37.41 -5.32
N ASN A 245 -11.19 -38.19 -5.20
CA ASN A 245 -10.40 -38.66 -6.34
C ASN A 245 -11.24 -39.53 -7.30
N LYS A 246 -12.23 -40.28 -6.77
CA LYS A 246 -13.17 -41.07 -7.56
C LYS A 246 -14.19 -40.21 -8.31
N ASN A 247 -14.58 -39.05 -7.77
CA ASN A 247 -15.46 -38.10 -8.45
C ASN A 247 -14.78 -37.42 -9.66
N TYR A 248 -13.46 -37.25 -9.62
CA TYR A 248 -12.66 -36.61 -10.67
C TYR A 248 -11.66 -37.59 -11.30
N PRO A 249 -12.07 -38.39 -12.30
CA PRO A 249 -11.24 -39.42 -12.90
C PRO A 249 -9.89 -38.89 -13.41
N GLY A 250 -8.80 -39.47 -12.91
CA GLY A 250 -7.42 -39.07 -13.25
C GLY A 250 -6.70 -38.32 -12.14
N SER A 251 -7.44 -37.69 -11.21
CA SER A 251 -6.87 -37.07 -10.01
C SER A 251 -6.25 -38.12 -9.06
N LYS A 252 -5.19 -37.72 -8.36
CA LYS A 252 -4.41 -38.55 -7.42
C LYS A 252 -3.94 -37.72 -6.22
N LEU A 253 -4.85 -36.96 -5.65
CA LEU A 253 -4.54 -35.99 -4.62
C LEU A 253 -4.52 -36.65 -3.23
N VAL A 254 -3.64 -36.16 -2.37
CA VAL A 254 -3.41 -36.68 -1.03
C VAL A 254 -3.73 -35.59 -0.01
N GLU A 255 -4.65 -35.90 0.90
CA GLU A 255 -5.10 -34.95 1.93
C GLU A 255 -3.94 -34.54 2.84
N GLY A 256 -3.71 -33.23 2.97
CA GLY A 256 -2.58 -32.66 3.71
C GLY A 256 -1.27 -32.53 2.93
N GLN A 257 -1.25 -32.85 1.63
CA GLN A 257 -0.09 -32.60 0.74
C GLN A 257 -0.45 -31.68 -0.42
N ASN A 258 -1.43 -32.07 -1.24
CA ASN A 258 -1.93 -31.29 -2.37
C ASN A 258 -3.47 -31.24 -2.46
N LEU A 259 -4.16 -31.83 -1.46
CA LEU A 259 -5.58 -31.63 -1.19
C LEU A 259 -5.75 -31.08 0.22
N PHE A 260 -6.44 -29.97 0.37
CA PHE A 260 -6.71 -29.32 1.67
C PHE A 260 -8.20 -29.01 1.81
N ARG A 261 -8.75 -29.12 3.02
CA ARG A 261 -10.16 -28.80 3.29
C ARG A 261 -10.32 -27.36 3.77
N MET A 262 -11.16 -26.59 3.09
CA MET A 262 -11.55 -25.23 3.47
C MET A 262 -13.00 -25.21 3.95
N ASN A 263 -13.27 -24.48 5.02
CA ASN A 263 -14.63 -24.27 5.52
C ASN A 263 -15.34 -23.21 4.67
N GLY A 264 -16.16 -23.66 3.72
CA GLY A 264 -16.99 -22.82 2.86
C GLY A 264 -18.28 -22.32 3.52
N GLY A 265 -18.61 -22.81 4.72
CA GLY A 265 -19.88 -22.58 5.39
C GLY A 265 -21.03 -23.36 4.73
N GLY A 266 -21.41 -22.96 3.51
CA GLY A 266 -22.49 -23.57 2.72
C GLY A 266 -22.12 -23.95 1.29
N GLY A 267 -20.83 -23.93 0.94
CA GLY A 267 -20.34 -24.23 -0.41
C GLY A 267 -20.30 -23.01 -1.34
N MET A 268 -20.07 -23.28 -2.62
CA MET A 268 -20.18 -22.36 -3.73
C MET A 268 -21.61 -22.38 -4.30
N ALA A 269 -22.19 -21.22 -4.56
CA ALA A 269 -23.51 -21.12 -5.15
C ALA A 269 -23.46 -21.19 -6.68
N ASN A 270 -24.16 -22.16 -7.25
CA ASN A 270 -24.26 -22.42 -8.69
C ASN A 270 -25.21 -21.48 -9.47
N GLY A 271 -26.29 -20.99 -8.85
CA GLY A 271 -27.39 -20.32 -9.55
C GLY A 271 -27.24 -18.83 -9.90
N SER A 272 -26.11 -18.18 -9.62
CA SER A 272 -25.90 -16.74 -9.93
C SER A 272 -24.41 -16.36 -9.94
N PRO A 273 -24.02 -15.22 -10.55
CA PRO A 273 -22.61 -14.83 -10.63
C PRO A 273 -21.93 -14.68 -9.27
N ARG A 274 -20.66 -15.03 -9.18
CA ARG A 274 -19.87 -15.02 -7.95
C ARG A 274 -18.42 -14.64 -8.21
N ASN A 275 -17.82 -14.03 -7.20
CA ASN A 275 -16.40 -13.74 -7.11
C ASN A 275 -15.75 -14.64 -6.05
N LEU A 276 -14.51 -15.07 -6.28
CA LEU A 276 -13.60 -15.54 -5.24
C LEU A 276 -12.33 -14.69 -5.31
N THR A 277 -11.89 -14.15 -4.17
CA THR A 277 -10.64 -13.40 -4.05
C THR A 277 -9.69 -14.11 -3.09
N ILE A 278 -8.42 -14.31 -3.48
CA ILE A 278 -7.34 -14.65 -2.53
C ILE A 278 -6.79 -13.35 -1.97
N LYS A 279 -6.75 -13.24 -0.64
CA LYS A 279 -6.16 -12.11 0.10
C LYS A 279 -4.99 -12.55 0.95
N ASP A 280 -3.98 -11.70 1.09
CA ASP A 280 -2.91 -11.91 2.08
C ASP A 280 -3.37 -11.62 3.52
N LYS A 281 -2.50 -11.92 4.50
CA LYS A 281 -2.68 -11.59 5.94
C LYS A 281 -2.94 -10.11 6.24
N THR A 282 -2.63 -9.19 5.33
CA THR A 282 -2.88 -7.74 5.47
C THR A 282 -4.13 -7.27 4.71
N GLY A 283 -4.87 -8.20 4.09
CA GLY A 283 -6.13 -7.94 3.39
C GLY A 283 -5.98 -7.51 1.93
N ASN A 284 -4.75 -7.40 1.40
CA ASN A 284 -4.53 -7.05 0.00
C ASN A 284 -5.00 -8.18 -0.89
N THR A 285 -5.63 -7.83 -2.02
CA THR A 285 -5.97 -8.80 -3.06
C THR A 285 -4.70 -9.25 -3.76
N ILE A 286 -4.44 -10.57 -3.74
CA ILE A 286 -3.38 -11.19 -4.54
C ILE A 286 -3.93 -11.49 -5.93
N VAL A 287 -5.08 -12.16 -5.98
CA VAL A 287 -5.76 -12.52 -7.23
C VAL A 287 -7.26 -12.67 -6.97
N SER A 288 -8.09 -12.45 -7.98
CA SER A 288 -9.53 -12.67 -7.94
C SER A 288 -10.00 -13.36 -9.21
N ALA A 289 -11.10 -14.10 -9.13
CA ALA A 289 -11.67 -14.83 -10.25
C ALA A 289 -13.20 -14.84 -10.13
N ASP A 290 -13.87 -14.57 -11.26
CA ASP A 290 -15.32 -14.49 -11.36
C ASP A 290 -15.88 -15.64 -12.20
N TYR A 291 -17.04 -16.17 -11.80
CA TYR A 291 -17.83 -17.08 -12.63
C TYR A 291 -19.29 -16.63 -12.75
N VAL A 292 -19.91 -17.03 -13.86
CA VAL A 292 -21.34 -16.82 -14.15
C VAL A 292 -22.07 -18.15 -14.27
N ALA A 293 -23.37 -18.17 -14.00
CA ALA A 293 -24.19 -19.38 -14.00
C ALA A 293 -24.14 -20.20 -15.32
N ALA A 294 -23.85 -19.56 -16.46
CA ALA A 294 -23.71 -20.26 -17.75
C ALA A 294 -22.45 -21.16 -17.83
N GLN A 295 -21.44 -20.92 -17.00
CA GLN A 295 -20.22 -21.74 -16.88
C GLN A 295 -20.37 -22.84 -15.83
N VAL A 296 -21.36 -22.77 -14.94
CA VAL A 296 -21.53 -23.72 -13.85
C VAL A 296 -22.33 -24.93 -14.34
N LYS A 297 -21.71 -26.11 -14.30
CA LYS A 297 -22.32 -27.40 -14.64
C LYS A 297 -21.63 -28.53 -13.87
N ALA A 298 -22.41 -29.53 -13.47
CA ALA A 298 -21.96 -30.70 -12.70
C ALA A 298 -20.61 -31.28 -13.18
N ASN A 299 -19.61 -31.19 -12.30
CA ASN A 299 -18.23 -31.66 -12.48
C ASN A 299 -17.50 -31.10 -13.74
N GLN A 300 -17.91 -29.93 -14.25
CA GLN A 300 -17.17 -29.20 -15.30
C GLN A 300 -16.27 -28.14 -14.68
N GLY A 301 -15.04 -28.03 -15.19
CA GLY A 301 -14.07 -27.03 -14.72
C GLY A 301 -14.39 -25.64 -15.24
N ILE A 302 -14.32 -24.64 -14.37
CA ILE A 302 -14.24 -23.23 -14.75
C ILE A 302 -12.75 -22.89 -14.77
N PHE A 303 -12.17 -22.91 -15.96
CA PHE A 303 -10.73 -22.78 -16.18
C PHE A 303 -10.34 -21.31 -16.32
N PHE A 304 -9.27 -20.93 -15.65
CA PHE A 304 -8.78 -19.55 -15.61
C PHE A 304 -7.34 -19.48 -16.08
N LYS A 305 -7.00 -18.40 -16.79
CA LYS A 305 -5.62 -18.05 -17.12
C LYS A 305 -5.18 -16.75 -16.48
N HIS A 306 -3.86 -16.61 -16.35
CA HIS A 306 -3.17 -15.51 -15.70
C HIS A 306 -3.75 -14.15 -16.10
N PRO A 307 -3.92 -13.19 -15.15
CA PRO A 307 -4.38 -11.85 -15.46
C PRO A 307 -3.45 -11.11 -16.42
N ALA A 308 -3.89 -9.94 -16.87
CA ALA A 308 -2.99 -8.96 -17.46
C ALA A 308 -1.82 -8.63 -16.51
N ALA A 309 -0.65 -8.29 -17.05
CA ALA A 309 0.48 -7.81 -16.24
C ALA A 309 0.08 -6.56 -15.42
N GLY A 310 0.34 -6.58 -14.12
CA GLY A 310 -0.11 -5.54 -13.18
C GLY A 310 -1.61 -5.56 -12.83
N ASN A 311 -2.37 -6.61 -13.19
CA ASN A 311 -3.76 -6.82 -12.76
C ASN A 311 -3.88 -8.09 -11.90
N THR A 312 -4.97 -8.18 -11.14
CA THR A 312 -5.28 -9.29 -10.22
C THR A 312 -6.50 -10.10 -10.65
N ALA A 313 -7.28 -9.69 -11.65
CA ALA A 313 -8.47 -10.42 -12.11
C ALA A 313 -8.11 -11.51 -13.15
N MET A 314 -8.21 -12.79 -12.76
CA MET A 314 -8.06 -13.94 -13.64
C MET A 314 -9.02 -13.86 -14.85
N VAL A 315 -8.58 -14.37 -15.99
CA VAL A 315 -9.39 -14.41 -17.22
C VAL A 315 -9.94 -15.81 -17.40
N ALA A 316 -11.27 -15.97 -17.43
CA ALA A 316 -11.90 -17.24 -17.73
C ALA A 316 -11.58 -17.69 -19.17
N MET A 317 -11.17 -18.95 -19.33
CA MET A 317 -10.86 -19.56 -20.62
C MET A 317 -12.12 -19.98 -21.36
N SER A 318 -12.04 -20.08 -22.69
CA SER A 318 -13.18 -20.37 -23.58
C SER A 318 -13.81 -21.76 -23.38
N ASN A 319 -13.10 -22.70 -22.76
CA ASN A 319 -13.55 -24.03 -22.37
C ASN A 319 -14.23 -24.08 -20.98
N SER A 320 -14.33 -22.96 -20.26
CA SER A 320 -14.97 -22.90 -18.94
C SER A 320 -16.41 -23.40 -18.97
N GLY A 321 -16.73 -24.42 -18.17
CA GLY A 321 -18.04 -25.07 -18.16
C GLY A 321 -18.33 -25.92 -19.39
N LEU A 322 -17.34 -26.20 -20.24
CA LEU A 322 -17.45 -27.06 -21.44
C LEU A 322 -16.57 -28.31 -21.36
N SER A 323 -15.55 -28.32 -20.49
CA SER A 323 -14.65 -29.45 -20.25
C SER A 323 -14.82 -30.01 -18.82
N PRO A 324 -14.67 -31.33 -18.62
CA PRO A 324 -14.60 -31.93 -17.30
C PRO A 324 -13.49 -31.31 -16.44
N ALA A 325 -13.73 -31.24 -15.13
CA ALA A 325 -12.77 -30.67 -14.19
C ALA A 325 -11.46 -31.49 -14.09
N THR A 326 -10.33 -30.83 -13.85
CA THR A 326 -8.99 -31.46 -13.82
C THR A 326 -8.17 -31.11 -12.57
N PRO A 327 -8.67 -31.37 -11.34
CA PRO A 327 -8.01 -30.97 -10.10
C PRO A 327 -6.62 -31.59 -9.95
N GLY A 328 -5.61 -30.74 -9.76
CA GLY A 328 -4.19 -31.09 -9.69
C GLY A 328 -3.47 -31.03 -11.04
N VAL A 329 -4.06 -30.43 -12.07
CA VAL A 329 -3.50 -30.34 -13.42
C VAL A 329 -3.70 -28.93 -13.97
N THR A 330 -2.59 -28.20 -14.13
CA THR A 330 -2.58 -26.87 -14.72
C THR A 330 -2.10 -26.94 -16.19
N ASP A 331 -2.88 -26.39 -17.11
CA ASP A 331 -2.51 -26.23 -18.53
C ASP A 331 -1.51 -25.06 -18.68
N PRO A 332 -0.42 -25.21 -19.46
CA PRO A 332 0.54 -24.14 -19.70
C PRO A 332 -0.05 -22.80 -20.20
N GLU A 333 -1.17 -22.79 -20.93
CA GLU A 333 -1.84 -21.53 -21.33
C GLU A 333 -2.34 -20.74 -20.11
N GLN A 334 -2.64 -21.42 -18.99
CA GLN A 334 -3.08 -20.77 -17.75
C GLN A 334 -2.00 -19.92 -17.09
N LEU A 335 -0.73 -20.20 -17.39
CA LEU A 335 0.43 -19.57 -16.76
C LEU A 335 1.00 -18.41 -17.58
N ILE A 336 0.57 -18.23 -18.82
CA ILE A 336 1.03 -17.14 -19.69
C ILE A 336 0.21 -15.88 -19.38
N PRO A 337 0.83 -14.78 -18.91
CA PRO A 337 0.12 -13.52 -18.69
C PRO A 337 -0.60 -13.07 -19.95
N VAL A 338 -1.88 -12.69 -19.83
CA VAL A 338 -2.60 -12.13 -20.97
C VAL A 338 -1.93 -10.83 -21.38
N VAL A 339 -1.37 -10.82 -22.58
CA VAL A 339 -0.89 -9.60 -23.24
C VAL A 339 -2.13 -8.76 -23.55
N VAL A 340 -2.37 -7.75 -22.71
CA VAL A 340 -3.33 -6.70 -23.03
C VAL A 340 -2.64 -5.75 -24.00
N ASP A 341 -3.24 -5.55 -25.17
CA ASP A 341 -2.78 -4.53 -26.12
C ASP A 341 -2.62 -3.19 -25.37
N PRO A 342 -1.52 -2.44 -25.52
CA PRO A 342 -1.27 -1.24 -24.71
C PRO A 342 -2.44 -0.24 -24.70
N GLY A 343 -3.17 -0.11 -25.81
CA GLY A 343 -4.35 0.76 -25.92
C GLY A 343 -5.60 0.29 -25.15
N ASN A 344 -5.60 -0.90 -24.54
CA ASN A 344 -6.71 -1.49 -23.78
C ASN A 344 -6.42 -1.63 -22.27
N LYS A 345 -5.21 -1.26 -21.81
CA LYS A 345 -4.86 -1.28 -20.38
C LYS A 345 -5.66 -0.20 -19.62
N THR A 346 -6.11 -0.53 -18.42
CA THR A 346 -6.67 0.46 -17.48
C THR A 346 -5.54 1.32 -16.91
N GLU A 347 -5.62 2.63 -17.10
CA GLU A 347 -4.61 3.59 -16.64
C GLU A 347 -5.27 4.70 -15.83
N ILE A 348 -4.67 5.06 -14.69
CA ILE A 348 -5.13 6.13 -13.81
C ILE A 348 -4.05 7.20 -13.79
N THR A 349 -4.38 8.42 -14.20
CA THR A 349 -3.47 9.57 -14.12
C THR A 349 -4.06 10.64 -13.22
N HIS A 350 -3.33 10.98 -12.16
CA HIS A 350 -3.65 12.06 -11.23
C HIS A 350 -2.36 12.77 -10.79
N SER A 351 -2.43 14.09 -10.65
CA SER A 351 -1.33 14.92 -10.12
C SER A 351 -1.73 15.44 -8.74
N PRO A 352 -1.22 14.83 -7.65
CA PRO A 352 -1.57 15.26 -6.30
C PRO A 352 -1.00 16.65 -5.98
N ALA A 353 -1.77 17.45 -5.23
CA ALA A 353 -1.24 18.70 -4.67
C ALA A 353 -0.21 18.38 -3.58
N ILE A 354 0.93 19.09 -3.59
CA ILE A 354 1.99 18.92 -2.58
C ILE A 354 1.47 19.34 -1.19
N SER A 355 0.81 20.50 -1.11
CA SER A 355 0.10 20.96 0.08
C SER A 355 -1.21 21.67 -0.27
N VAL A 356 -2.19 21.62 0.64
CA VAL A 356 -3.51 22.25 0.52
C VAL A 356 -3.94 22.94 1.82
N GLU A 357 -4.81 23.95 1.69
CA GLU A 357 -5.50 24.56 2.83
C GLU A 357 -6.68 23.70 3.32
N VAL A 358 -7.13 23.92 4.56
CA VAL A 358 -8.33 23.26 5.12
C VAL A 358 -9.61 23.83 4.50
N LYS A 359 -9.93 23.34 3.30
CA LYS A 359 -11.14 23.61 2.50
C LYS A 359 -11.55 22.34 1.75
N ASP A 360 -12.70 22.34 1.09
CA ASP A 360 -13.09 21.23 0.23
C ASP A 360 -12.04 21.04 -0.88
N LEU A 361 -11.57 19.80 -1.03
CA LEU A 361 -10.49 19.41 -1.94
C LEU A 361 -11.06 18.53 -3.04
N ASP A 362 -11.18 19.11 -4.24
CA ASP A 362 -11.56 18.36 -5.43
C ASP A 362 -10.39 17.53 -5.94
N ILE A 363 -10.60 16.21 -6.02
CA ILE A 363 -9.70 15.23 -6.61
C ILE A 363 -10.20 14.94 -8.02
N THR A 364 -9.31 15.10 -9.01
CA THR A 364 -9.57 14.84 -10.42
C THR A 364 -8.63 13.75 -10.93
N ALA A 365 -9.12 12.76 -11.67
CA ALA A 365 -8.28 11.74 -12.28
C ALA A 365 -8.74 11.43 -13.70
N HIS A 366 -7.78 11.34 -14.62
CA HIS A 366 -8.03 10.82 -15.95
C HIS A 366 -7.92 9.30 -15.91
N VAL A 367 -8.96 8.60 -16.36
CA VAL A 367 -9.01 7.13 -16.34
C VAL A 367 -9.28 6.59 -17.74
N VAL A 368 -8.26 5.97 -18.31
CA VAL A 368 -8.33 5.28 -19.61
C VAL A 368 -8.77 3.84 -19.37
N ASN A 369 -9.63 3.30 -20.25
CA ASN A 369 -10.16 1.93 -20.19
C ASN A 369 -10.59 1.45 -18.79
N PRO A 370 -11.57 2.10 -18.13
CA PRO A 370 -12.09 1.65 -16.83
C PRO A 370 -12.79 0.26 -16.88
N GLY A 371 -12.87 -0.36 -18.06
CA GLY A 371 -13.67 -1.55 -18.33
C GLY A 371 -15.18 -1.29 -18.27
N THR A 372 -15.93 -2.30 -18.69
CA THR A 372 -17.39 -2.31 -18.62
C THR A 372 -17.89 -3.55 -17.88
N LYS A 373 -19.04 -3.40 -17.23
CA LYS A 373 -19.82 -4.49 -16.65
C LYS A 373 -20.60 -5.23 -17.75
N PRO A 374 -21.17 -6.42 -17.47
CA PRO A 374 -22.00 -7.14 -18.42
C PRO A 374 -23.24 -6.39 -18.94
N ASP A 375 -23.69 -5.34 -18.25
CA ASP A 375 -24.78 -4.45 -18.66
C ASP A 375 -24.34 -3.30 -19.61
N GLY A 376 -23.05 -3.23 -19.94
CA GLY A 376 -22.46 -2.18 -20.77
C GLY A 376 -22.10 -0.89 -20.03
N THR A 377 -22.39 -0.76 -18.74
CA THR A 377 -21.98 0.41 -17.94
C THR A 377 -20.49 0.35 -17.58
N LYS A 378 -19.82 1.50 -17.47
CA LYS A 378 -18.42 1.56 -17.00
C LYS A 378 -18.30 1.01 -15.57
N ASN A 379 -17.16 0.43 -15.21
CA ASN A 379 -16.89 0.13 -13.80
C ASN A 379 -16.81 1.44 -12.98
N PRO A 380 -17.23 1.43 -11.70
CA PRO A 380 -17.16 2.61 -10.85
C PRO A 380 -15.70 2.96 -10.54
N VAL A 381 -15.33 4.22 -10.75
CA VAL A 381 -14.07 4.78 -10.23
C VAL A 381 -14.33 5.27 -8.82
N THR A 382 -13.47 4.89 -7.88
CA THR A 382 -13.69 5.13 -6.44
C THR A 382 -12.51 5.85 -5.83
N LEU A 383 -12.78 6.94 -5.11
CA LEU A 383 -11.84 7.62 -4.24
C LEU A 383 -12.01 7.08 -2.82
N LEU A 384 -10.90 6.71 -2.18
CA LEU A 384 -10.88 6.35 -0.76
C LEU A 384 -9.87 7.25 -0.04
N TYR A 385 -10.25 7.88 1.07
CA TYR A 385 -9.39 8.82 1.81
C TYR A 385 -9.45 8.63 3.33
N LYS A 386 -8.34 8.97 4.02
CA LYS A 386 -8.21 8.96 5.48
C LYS A 386 -7.04 9.84 5.96
N THR A 387 -7.09 10.29 7.21
CA THR A 387 -5.92 10.87 7.90
C THR A 387 -4.98 9.76 8.45
N PRO A 388 -3.76 10.10 8.91
CA PRO A 388 -2.89 9.16 9.60
C PRO A 388 -3.53 8.46 10.80
N SER A 389 -4.20 9.18 11.71
CA SER A 389 -4.83 8.58 12.91
C SER A 389 -6.04 7.68 12.60
N GLN A 390 -6.69 7.88 11.44
CA GLN A 390 -7.84 7.09 11.03
C GLN A 390 -7.42 5.69 10.56
N LEU A 391 -7.98 4.65 11.20
CA LEU A 391 -7.75 3.23 10.85
C LEU A 391 -8.56 2.74 9.63
N ARG A 392 -9.46 3.57 9.10
CA ARG A 392 -10.45 3.21 8.08
C ARG A 392 -10.52 4.29 7.01
N TYR A 393 -10.69 3.88 5.77
CA TYR A 393 -10.96 4.80 4.67
C TYR A 393 -12.44 5.16 4.61
N THR A 394 -12.70 6.45 4.37
CA THR A 394 -13.98 6.95 3.88
C THR A 394 -14.00 6.80 2.36
N MET A 395 -15.15 6.44 1.79
CA MET A 395 -15.31 6.16 0.36
C MET A 395 -16.17 7.24 -0.33
N ALA A 396 -15.75 7.67 -1.52
CA ALA A 396 -16.52 8.53 -2.40
C ALA A 396 -16.48 7.99 -3.84
N THR A 397 -17.63 7.86 -4.49
CA THR A 397 -17.70 7.52 -5.92
C THR A 397 -17.25 8.73 -6.74
N MET A 398 -16.33 8.53 -7.68
CA MET A 398 -15.93 9.58 -8.61
C MET A 398 -16.84 9.59 -9.85
N VAL A 399 -17.12 10.78 -10.40
CA VAL A 399 -18.06 10.96 -11.50
C VAL A 399 -17.40 11.55 -12.75
N ASP A 400 -17.58 10.87 -13.88
CA ASP A 400 -17.24 11.35 -15.23
C ASP A 400 -18.51 11.93 -15.87
N THR A 401 -18.83 13.18 -15.52
CA THR A 401 -20.08 13.85 -15.96
C THR A 401 -20.09 14.25 -17.43
N LYS A 402 -18.93 14.21 -18.10
CA LYS A 402 -18.76 14.62 -19.50
C LYS A 402 -18.50 13.45 -20.44
N ASN A 403 -18.37 12.24 -19.90
CA ASN A 403 -17.94 11.03 -20.60
C ASN A 403 -16.56 11.16 -21.27
N THR A 404 -15.65 11.97 -20.69
CA THR A 404 -14.29 12.21 -21.21
C THR A 404 -13.24 11.28 -20.62
N GLY A 405 -13.58 10.51 -19.60
CA GLY A 405 -12.62 9.79 -18.76
C GLY A 405 -12.06 10.65 -17.61
N ASP A 406 -12.48 11.91 -17.47
CA ASP A 406 -12.08 12.78 -16.36
C ASP A 406 -13.08 12.62 -15.19
N TYR A 407 -12.69 11.82 -14.20
CA TYR A 407 -13.49 11.55 -13.01
C TYR A 407 -13.19 12.56 -11.92
N THR A 408 -14.23 12.99 -11.19
CA THR A 408 -14.09 13.93 -10.07
C THR A 408 -14.79 13.45 -8.80
N ALA A 409 -14.19 13.74 -7.64
CA ALA A 409 -14.83 13.61 -6.32
C ALA A 409 -14.22 14.63 -5.34
N THR A 410 -14.95 14.99 -4.30
CA THR A 410 -14.50 15.98 -3.31
C THR A 410 -14.20 15.31 -1.96
N ILE A 411 -13.02 15.58 -1.41
CA ILE A 411 -12.69 15.34 0.00
C ILE A 411 -13.18 16.56 0.79
N PRO A 412 -14.16 16.43 1.71
CA PRO A 412 -14.68 17.57 2.45
C PRO A 412 -13.62 18.19 3.37
N ALA A 413 -13.68 19.51 3.58
CA ALA A 413 -12.77 20.26 4.46
C ALA A 413 -12.64 19.64 5.87
N ALA A 414 -13.74 19.08 6.38
CA ALA A 414 -13.79 18.43 7.69
C ALA A 414 -12.95 17.13 7.79
N ALA A 415 -12.57 16.52 6.67
CA ALA A 415 -11.67 15.37 6.63
C ALA A 415 -10.18 15.78 6.65
N LEU A 416 -9.86 17.05 6.34
CA LEU A 416 -8.50 17.59 6.36
C LEU A 416 -8.09 18.06 7.77
N ALA A 417 -8.26 17.18 8.76
CA ALA A 417 -8.13 17.50 10.19
C ALA A 417 -6.71 17.27 10.77
N GLU A 418 -5.83 16.61 10.03
CA GLU A 418 -4.41 16.36 10.38
C GLU A 418 -3.50 16.92 9.28
N SER A 419 -2.22 17.09 9.57
CA SER A 419 -1.21 17.69 8.66
C SER A 419 -0.98 16.91 7.35
N THR A 420 -1.59 15.76 7.18
CA THR A 420 -1.48 14.91 5.99
C THR A 420 -2.81 14.23 5.75
N ILE A 421 -3.20 14.10 4.47
CA ILE A 421 -4.31 13.25 4.03
C ILE A 421 -3.74 12.18 3.10
N HIS A 422 -4.09 10.91 3.34
CA HIS A 422 -3.79 9.80 2.45
C HIS A 422 -5.04 9.43 1.67
N TYR A 423 -4.90 9.21 0.37
CA TYR A 423 -6.00 8.79 -0.47
C TYR A 423 -5.53 7.90 -1.62
N ARG A 424 -6.48 7.20 -2.24
CA ARG A 424 -6.23 6.26 -3.33
C ARG A 424 -7.40 6.25 -4.29
N ILE A 425 -7.11 6.03 -5.57
CA ILE A 425 -8.07 6.03 -6.67
C ILE A 425 -8.08 4.63 -7.27
N GLN A 426 -9.25 3.99 -7.33
CA GLN A 426 -9.38 2.58 -7.65
C GLN A 426 -10.41 2.35 -8.77
N VAL A 427 -10.07 1.49 -9.74
CA VAL A 427 -10.97 0.99 -10.79
C VAL A 427 -10.50 -0.40 -11.27
N GLN A 428 -11.42 -1.36 -11.39
CA GLN A 428 -11.18 -2.71 -11.95
C GLN A 428 -9.88 -3.43 -11.48
N GLY A 429 -9.53 -3.29 -10.20
CA GLY A 429 -8.33 -3.91 -9.62
C GLY A 429 -7.05 -3.09 -9.78
N THR A 430 -7.03 -2.08 -10.65
CA THR A 430 -6.00 -1.03 -10.68
C THR A 430 -6.26 -0.04 -9.54
N GLU A 431 -5.21 0.32 -8.80
CA GLU A 431 -5.26 1.29 -7.71
C GLU A 431 -3.98 2.14 -7.71
N GLU A 432 -4.13 3.45 -7.59
CA GLU A 432 -3.03 4.39 -7.39
C GLU A 432 -3.20 5.10 -6.05
N THR A 433 -2.10 5.25 -5.29
CA THR A 433 -2.10 5.82 -3.93
C THR A 433 -1.31 7.12 -3.86
N TYR A 434 -1.86 8.09 -3.12
CA TYR A 434 -1.39 9.46 -3.03
C TYR A 434 -1.37 9.97 -1.58
N SER A 435 -0.56 10.99 -1.35
CA SER A 435 -0.45 11.67 -0.06
C SER A 435 -0.27 13.16 -0.30
N THR A 436 -1.03 13.99 0.42
CA THR A 436 -1.00 15.45 0.30
C THR A 436 -0.83 16.06 1.69
N GLN A 437 0.07 17.03 1.83
CA GLN A 437 0.20 17.79 3.07
C GLN A 437 -0.99 18.73 3.24
N VAL A 438 -1.39 18.97 4.48
CA VAL A 438 -2.47 19.90 4.82
C VAL A 438 -1.90 20.99 5.69
N ASN A 439 -2.06 22.24 5.26
CA ASN A 439 -1.77 23.44 6.03
C ASN A 439 -2.84 23.60 7.13
N VAL A 440 -2.82 22.72 8.13
CA VAL A 440 -3.68 22.84 9.31
C VAL A 440 -3.22 24.07 10.10
N PRO A 441 -4.13 25.00 10.47
CA PRO A 441 -3.77 26.15 11.28
C PRO A 441 -3.11 25.74 12.60
N VAL A 442 -2.09 26.48 13.03
CA VAL A 442 -1.39 26.22 14.30
C VAL A 442 -2.40 26.14 15.44
N PHE A 443 -2.37 25.02 16.17
CA PHE A 443 -3.33 24.77 17.25
C PHE A 443 -3.24 25.85 18.33
N ASN A 444 -4.33 26.59 18.50
CA ASN A 444 -4.46 27.58 19.56
C ASN A 444 -5.26 27.00 20.73
N ALA A 445 -4.54 26.64 21.81
CA ALA A 445 -5.13 26.09 23.03
C ALA A 445 -6.19 27.02 23.67
N ALA A 446 -6.09 28.34 23.50
CA ALA A 446 -7.06 29.30 24.03
C ALA A 446 -8.41 29.28 23.29
N THR A 447 -8.46 28.68 22.09
CA THR A 447 -9.70 28.47 21.32
C THR A 447 -10.22 27.04 21.38
N ALA A 448 -9.52 26.13 22.09
CA ALA A 448 -9.99 24.77 22.25
C ALA A 448 -11.30 24.74 23.07
N PRO A 449 -12.27 23.87 22.74
CA PRO A 449 -13.49 23.74 23.52
C PRO A 449 -13.24 23.42 24.99
N VAL A 450 -14.08 23.96 25.86
CA VAL A 450 -14.02 23.75 27.31
C VAL A 450 -14.48 22.35 27.73
N LEU A 451 -15.34 21.73 26.92
CA LEU A 451 -15.80 20.35 27.06
C LEU A 451 -15.58 19.61 25.74
N LEU A 452 -15.04 18.40 25.81
CA LEU A 452 -14.78 17.54 24.65
C LEU A 452 -15.55 16.23 24.79
N VAL A 453 -16.08 15.71 23.68
CA VAL A 453 -16.48 14.30 23.60
C VAL A 453 -15.25 13.49 23.16
N THR A 454 -14.68 12.71 24.07
CA THR A 454 -13.42 11.98 23.86
C THR A 454 -13.61 10.54 23.38
N GLU A 455 -14.77 9.96 23.68
CA GLU A 455 -15.13 8.60 23.26
C GLU A 455 -16.64 8.48 23.07
N VAL A 456 -17.05 7.72 22.05
CA VAL A 456 -18.45 7.30 21.85
C VAL A 456 -18.45 5.83 21.45
N VAL A 457 -19.32 5.05 22.09
CA VAL A 457 -19.49 3.62 21.79
C VAL A 457 -20.97 3.34 21.49
N PRO A 458 -21.40 3.41 20.22
CA PRO A 458 -22.79 3.16 19.83
C PRO A 458 -23.12 1.66 19.71
N ASN A 459 -22.12 0.81 19.47
CA ASN A 459 -22.30 -0.63 19.25
C ASN A 459 -21.57 -1.45 20.31
N THR A 460 -22.32 -2.26 21.06
CA THR A 460 -21.89 -3.01 22.24
C THR A 460 -22.46 -4.42 22.25
N THR A 461 -22.27 -5.16 23.36
CA THR A 461 -22.99 -6.41 23.57
C THR A 461 -24.46 -6.08 23.92
N ASN A 462 -25.40 -6.70 23.20
CA ASN A 462 -26.83 -6.54 23.47
C ASN A 462 -27.24 -7.00 24.87
N VAL A 463 -28.38 -6.50 25.37
CA VAL A 463 -29.10 -7.13 26.49
C VAL A 463 -29.52 -8.53 26.07
N ALA A 464 -29.37 -9.50 26.98
CA ALA A 464 -29.66 -10.91 26.69
C ALA A 464 -31.08 -11.11 26.14
N ALA A 465 -31.21 -11.93 25.09
CA ALA A 465 -32.46 -12.15 24.34
C ALA A 465 -33.07 -10.91 23.64
N THR A 466 -32.30 -9.84 23.43
CA THR A 466 -32.75 -8.64 22.70
C THR A 466 -31.82 -8.27 21.53
N SER A 467 -32.28 -7.36 20.67
CA SER A 467 -31.48 -6.72 19.64
C SER A 467 -30.85 -5.38 20.06
N SER A 468 -31.05 -4.94 21.31
CA SER A 468 -30.66 -3.61 21.77
C SER A 468 -29.37 -3.65 22.58
N ASP A 469 -28.49 -2.70 22.31
CA ASP A 469 -27.24 -2.47 23.01
C ASP A 469 -27.43 -2.25 24.52
N ALA A 470 -26.55 -2.85 25.33
CA ALA A 470 -26.66 -2.76 26.79
C ALA A 470 -25.76 -1.70 27.43
N TYR A 471 -24.63 -1.37 26.80
CA TYR A 471 -23.50 -0.69 27.45
C TYR A 471 -23.05 0.59 26.73
N GLU A 472 -23.87 1.12 25.83
CA GLU A 472 -23.56 2.31 25.02
C GLU A 472 -23.15 3.50 25.89
N TYR A 473 -22.08 4.21 25.56
CA TYR A 473 -21.69 5.38 26.34
C TYR A 473 -20.99 6.47 25.54
N ILE A 474 -20.89 7.62 26.20
CA ILE A 474 -20.24 8.84 25.73
C ILE A 474 -19.32 9.32 26.85
N GLU A 475 -18.04 9.53 26.58
CA GLU A 475 -17.11 10.14 27.52
C GLU A 475 -17.00 11.65 27.26
N VAL A 476 -17.13 12.45 28.32
CA VAL A 476 -17.00 13.92 28.26
C VAL A 476 -15.84 14.37 29.14
N TYR A 477 -14.85 15.02 28.53
CA TYR A 477 -13.67 15.58 29.19
C TYR A 477 -13.81 17.08 29.45
N ASN A 478 -13.46 17.52 30.66
CA ASN A 478 -13.26 18.94 30.96
C ASN A 478 -11.83 19.37 30.60
N ASN A 479 -11.71 20.16 29.54
CA ASN A 479 -10.45 20.64 29.02
C ASN A 479 -9.94 21.92 29.74
N THR A 480 -10.67 22.45 30.72
CA THR A 480 -10.22 23.61 31.50
C THR A 480 -9.41 23.20 32.73
N ASP A 481 -8.73 24.19 33.32
CA ASP A 481 -8.02 24.12 34.59
C ASP A 481 -8.93 24.32 35.82
N GLN A 482 -10.24 24.52 35.60
CA GLN A 482 -11.24 24.74 36.65
C GLN A 482 -12.37 23.70 36.59
N PRO A 483 -13.09 23.41 37.69
CA PRO A 483 -14.25 22.54 37.64
C PRO A 483 -15.40 23.16 36.84
N ILE A 484 -16.03 22.38 35.95
CA ILE A 484 -17.19 22.82 35.14
C ILE A 484 -18.48 22.26 35.72
N HIS A 485 -19.45 23.13 36.00
CA HIS A 485 -20.84 22.72 36.26
C HIS A 485 -21.54 22.36 34.94
N PHE A 486 -21.94 21.09 34.79
CA PHE A 486 -22.59 20.63 33.55
C PHE A 486 -24.00 21.19 33.37
N LYS A 487 -24.68 21.66 34.45
CA LYS A 487 -26.00 22.32 34.38
C LYS A 487 -26.11 23.52 33.42
N ASN A 488 -24.97 24.08 33.02
CA ASN A 488 -24.87 25.21 32.09
C ASN A 488 -24.85 24.74 30.62
N TYR A 489 -24.84 23.42 30.40
CA TYR A 489 -24.68 22.72 29.14
C TYR A 489 -25.71 21.60 29.01
N LYS A 490 -25.91 21.15 27.77
CA LYS A 490 -26.80 20.06 27.39
C LYS A 490 -26.13 19.24 26.29
N LEU A 491 -26.36 17.94 26.30
CA LEU A 491 -25.95 17.04 25.22
C LEU A 491 -27.09 16.89 24.20
N TYR A 492 -26.74 16.84 22.93
CA TYR A 492 -27.68 16.65 21.82
C TYR A 492 -27.22 15.53 20.91
N TYR A 493 -28.19 14.78 20.39
CA TYR A 493 -28.02 13.77 19.35
C TYR A 493 -28.46 14.34 18.00
N ARG A 494 -27.52 14.42 17.06
CA ARG A 494 -27.70 15.06 15.74
C ARG A 494 -27.86 14.03 14.64
N TYR A 495 -28.80 14.31 13.74
CA TYR A 495 -28.92 13.71 12.42
C TYR A 495 -28.31 14.70 11.41
N PRO A 496 -27.07 14.49 10.91
CA PRO A 496 -26.35 15.50 10.11
C PRO A 496 -27.14 15.96 8.87
N ASP A 497 -27.83 15.03 8.21
CA ASP A 497 -28.63 15.28 7.00
C ASP A 497 -29.86 16.18 7.25
N LYS A 498 -30.24 16.38 8.52
CA LYS A 498 -31.34 17.28 8.95
C LYS A 498 -30.83 18.60 9.54
N GLY A 499 -29.52 18.76 9.73
CA GLY A 499 -28.90 19.95 10.30
C GLY A 499 -29.20 20.18 11.80
N ALA A 500 -28.55 21.22 12.36
CA ALA A 500 -28.56 21.53 13.78
C ALA A 500 -29.93 21.88 14.39
N SER A 501 -30.92 22.20 13.56
CA SER A 501 -32.31 22.49 14.00
C SER A 501 -33.12 21.23 14.33
N ALA A 502 -32.65 20.05 13.91
CA ALA A 502 -33.29 18.75 14.17
C ALA A 502 -32.57 17.95 15.26
N ASP A 503 -31.69 18.60 16.03
CA ASP A 503 -30.98 17.99 17.15
C ASP A 503 -31.94 17.61 18.29
N VAL A 504 -31.84 16.37 18.76
CA VAL A 504 -32.65 15.86 19.88
C VAL A 504 -31.87 16.06 21.17
N GLU A 505 -32.45 16.74 22.17
CA GLU A 505 -31.82 16.88 23.48
C GLU A 505 -31.76 15.54 24.21
N TRP A 506 -30.59 15.18 24.73
CA TRP A 506 -30.33 13.96 25.50
C TRP A 506 -30.05 14.34 26.96
N PRO A 507 -31.10 14.46 27.80
CA PRO A 507 -30.94 14.90 29.19
C PRO A 507 -30.28 13.81 30.03
N THR A 508 -29.34 14.21 30.87
CA THR A 508 -28.79 13.34 31.92
C THR A 508 -29.80 13.20 33.05
N THR A 509 -29.86 12.02 33.70
CA THR A 509 -30.76 11.78 34.85
C THR A 509 -30.49 12.69 36.04
N LYS A 510 -29.28 13.25 36.10
CA LYS A 510 -28.86 14.33 36.99
C LYS A 510 -28.34 15.47 36.14
N ASP A 511 -29.03 16.61 36.18
CA ASP A 511 -28.71 17.81 35.39
C ASP A 511 -27.65 18.70 36.06
N ASN A 512 -27.50 18.61 37.39
CA ASN A 512 -26.55 19.38 38.18
C ASN A 512 -25.43 18.51 38.77
N PHE A 513 -24.36 18.35 38.00
CA PHE A 513 -23.09 17.77 38.45
C PHE A 513 -21.89 18.63 38.03
N ILE A 514 -20.72 18.30 38.57
CA ILE A 514 -19.44 18.97 38.28
C ILE A 514 -18.52 17.96 37.59
N ILE A 515 -17.91 18.38 36.48
CA ILE A 515 -16.78 17.67 35.86
C ILE A 515 -15.51 18.36 36.38
N PRO A 516 -14.65 17.70 37.19
CA PRO A 516 -13.45 18.32 37.73
C PRO A 516 -12.48 18.77 36.64
N ALA A 517 -11.59 19.72 36.96
CA ALA A 517 -10.55 20.19 36.04
C ALA A 517 -9.73 19.03 35.48
N LYS A 518 -9.55 18.97 34.16
CA LYS A 518 -8.76 17.93 33.47
C LYS A 518 -9.18 16.48 33.77
N GLN A 519 -10.46 16.24 34.09
CA GLN A 519 -11.04 14.90 34.31
C GLN A 519 -12.16 14.59 33.31
N THR A 520 -12.51 13.30 33.19
CA THR A 520 -13.66 12.83 32.40
C THR A 520 -14.85 12.44 33.27
N VAL A 521 -16.03 12.41 32.67
CA VAL A 521 -17.20 11.68 33.15
C VAL A 521 -17.75 10.81 32.03
N VAL A 522 -18.40 9.71 32.38
CA VAL A 522 -19.05 8.80 31.44
C VAL A 522 -20.57 8.97 31.53
N LEU A 523 -21.21 9.05 30.37
CA LEU A 523 -22.66 9.13 30.21
C LEU A 523 -23.14 7.83 29.55
N TRP A 524 -23.70 6.90 30.34
CA TRP A 524 -24.23 5.62 29.87
C TRP A 524 -25.65 5.79 29.36
N ILE A 525 -25.93 5.27 28.16
CA ILE A 525 -27.29 5.29 27.61
C ILE A 525 -28.09 4.15 28.22
N LYS A 526 -29.15 4.53 28.93
CA LYS A 526 -30.13 3.64 29.53
C LYS A 526 -31.38 3.63 28.64
N ASN A 527 -31.75 2.45 28.20
CA ASN A 527 -32.94 2.18 27.41
C ASN A 527 -33.92 1.31 28.21
N SER A 528 -35.11 1.08 27.66
CA SER A 528 -36.17 0.34 28.35
C SER A 528 -35.82 -1.11 28.70
N VAL A 529 -34.87 -1.74 27.98
CA VAL A 529 -34.49 -3.15 28.17
C VAL A 529 -33.22 -3.33 29.02
N ASN A 530 -32.29 -2.37 29.04
CA ASN A 530 -31.14 -2.38 29.96
C ASN A 530 -31.46 -1.73 31.32
N ALA A 531 -32.69 -1.26 31.55
CA ALA A 531 -33.10 -0.49 32.73
C ALA A 531 -32.66 -1.12 34.07
N SER A 532 -32.72 -2.46 34.21
CA SER A 532 -32.32 -3.20 35.42
C SER A 532 -30.80 -3.30 35.65
N TYR A 533 -29.96 -2.98 34.66
CA TYR A 533 -28.51 -3.09 34.77
C TYR A 533 -27.96 -1.99 35.68
N THR A 534 -26.95 -2.32 36.48
CA THR A 534 -26.37 -1.46 37.52
C THR A 534 -25.02 -0.87 37.11
N THR A 535 -24.55 0.12 37.86
CA THR A 535 -23.17 0.63 37.80
C THR A 535 -22.12 -0.49 37.94
N ASN A 536 -22.40 -1.54 38.72
CA ASN A 536 -21.52 -2.70 38.85
C ASN A 536 -21.44 -3.53 37.56
N ASP A 537 -22.55 -3.68 36.83
CA ASP A 537 -22.58 -4.41 35.55
C ASP A 537 -21.79 -3.66 34.48
N PHE A 538 -21.96 -2.33 34.39
CA PHE A 538 -21.17 -1.47 33.51
C PHE A 538 -19.67 -1.56 33.81
N ASN A 539 -19.30 -1.43 35.10
CA ASN A 539 -17.91 -1.55 35.55
C ASN A 539 -17.32 -2.94 35.29
N THR A 540 -18.11 -4.01 35.45
CA THR A 540 -17.69 -5.38 35.13
C THR A 540 -17.44 -5.55 33.63
N PHE A 541 -18.30 -4.98 32.79
CA PHE A 541 -18.19 -5.06 31.33
C PHE A 541 -16.96 -4.32 30.79
N TYR A 542 -16.74 -3.09 31.24
CA TYR A 542 -15.62 -2.24 30.80
C TYR A 542 -14.33 -2.39 31.62
N LYS A 543 -14.36 -3.14 32.73
CA LYS A 543 -13.26 -3.29 33.69
C LYS A 543 -12.84 -1.96 34.32
N THR A 544 -13.83 -1.14 34.66
CA THR A 544 -13.65 0.20 35.26
C THR A 544 -14.12 0.22 36.72
N ASN A 545 -13.84 1.32 37.43
CA ASN A 545 -14.29 1.57 38.81
C ASN A 545 -15.01 2.93 38.90
N LEU A 546 -15.96 3.18 38.00
CA LEU A 546 -16.73 4.42 37.98
C LEU A 546 -17.77 4.43 39.10
N VAL A 547 -18.06 5.61 39.62
CA VAL A 547 -18.99 5.81 40.73
C VAL A 547 -20.22 6.54 40.21
N GLU A 548 -21.38 5.95 40.46
CA GLU A 548 -22.68 6.52 40.10
C GLU A 548 -22.82 7.94 40.64
N ASP A 549 -23.38 8.82 39.81
CA ASP A 549 -23.70 10.20 40.17
C ASP A 549 -22.47 11.09 40.51
N GLN A 550 -21.26 10.59 40.23
CA GLN A 550 -19.96 11.26 40.42
C GLN A 550 -19.08 11.18 39.16
N THR A 551 -18.82 9.98 38.63
CA THR A 551 -18.03 9.76 37.40
C THR A 551 -18.77 8.93 36.35
N LEU A 552 -19.84 8.23 36.73
CA LEU A 552 -20.83 7.63 35.82
C LEU A 552 -22.19 8.29 36.02
N PHE A 553 -22.76 8.85 34.96
CA PHE A 553 -24.13 9.36 34.89
C PHE A 553 -24.89 8.61 33.80
N THR A 554 -26.22 8.75 33.75
CA THR A 554 -27.03 8.09 32.73
C THR A 554 -27.85 9.07 31.90
N ILE A 555 -28.14 8.69 30.66
CA ILE A 555 -29.08 9.37 29.74
C ILE A 555 -30.17 8.37 29.40
N GLN A 556 -31.44 8.78 29.49
CA GLN A 556 -32.56 7.93 29.09
C GLN A 556 -32.86 8.15 27.60
N SER A 557 -32.69 7.11 26.77
CA SER A 557 -32.89 7.14 25.32
C SER A 557 -33.10 5.72 24.78
N ASP A 558 -33.68 5.56 23.60
CA ASP A 558 -33.83 4.25 22.95
C ASP A 558 -32.49 3.64 22.49
N GLY A 559 -31.44 4.47 22.36
CA GLY A 559 -30.08 4.08 22.00
C GLY A 559 -29.45 4.99 20.94
N MET A 560 -28.20 4.72 20.59
CA MET A 560 -27.50 5.28 19.42
C MET A 560 -27.73 4.39 18.18
N ALA A 561 -27.76 5.01 17.00
CA ALA A 561 -27.91 4.28 15.75
C ALA A 561 -26.62 3.54 15.35
N ASN A 562 -26.75 2.24 15.12
CA ASN A 562 -25.69 1.37 14.59
C ASN A 562 -25.50 1.46 13.06
N SER A 563 -26.11 2.46 12.40
CA SER A 563 -26.03 2.72 10.97
C SER A 563 -26.21 4.20 10.65
N GLY A 564 -25.55 4.65 9.59
CA GLY A 564 -25.57 6.01 9.07
C GLY A 564 -24.88 7.06 9.96
N ARG A 565 -24.75 8.27 9.39
CA ARG A 565 -24.06 9.41 10.02
C ARG A 565 -24.84 9.99 11.18
N ARG A 566 -24.16 10.27 12.29
CA ARG A 566 -24.70 10.83 13.53
C ARG A 566 -23.67 11.73 14.20
N ALA A 567 -24.10 12.56 15.14
CA ALA A 567 -23.16 13.27 16.01
C ALA A 567 -23.68 13.45 17.43
N LEU A 568 -22.74 13.56 18.37
CA LEU A 568 -22.98 14.02 19.73
C LEU A 568 -22.49 15.46 19.83
N VAL A 569 -23.32 16.35 20.34
CA VAL A 569 -23.07 17.80 20.35
C VAL A 569 -23.30 18.36 21.75
N ILE A 570 -22.29 18.99 22.32
CA ILE A 570 -22.41 19.72 23.59
C ILE A 570 -22.76 21.17 23.26
N LYS A 571 -23.85 21.69 23.82
CA LYS A 571 -24.24 23.10 23.71
C LYS A 571 -24.39 23.75 25.08
N THR A 572 -24.25 25.06 25.16
CA THR A 572 -24.69 25.84 26.33
C THR A 572 -26.22 25.87 26.42
N ASN A 573 -26.75 26.26 27.58
CA ASN A 573 -28.19 26.56 27.75
C ASN A 573 -28.71 27.69 26.84
N THR A 574 -27.82 28.50 26.24
CA THR A 574 -28.17 29.51 25.23
C THR A 574 -28.11 28.97 23.79
N GLY A 575 -27.88 27.67 23.60
CA GLY A 575 -27.83 27.00 22.30
C GLY A 575 -26.49 27.14 21.55
N LYS A 576 -25.47 27.77 22.14
CA LYS A 576 -24.13 27.86 21.53
C LYS A 576 -23.45 26.50 21.57
N GLU A 577 -23.06 25.96 20.42
CA GLU A 577 -22.22 24.77 20.35
C GLU A 577 -20.86 25.00 21.02
N ILE A 578 -20.40 23.99 21.74
CA ILE A 578 -19.10 23.94 22.41
C ILE A 578 -18.18 22.96 21.68
N SER A 579 -18.67 21.76 21.39
CA SER A 579 -17.94 20.74 20.65
C SER A 579 -18.91 19.74 20.03
N SER A 580 -18.45 19.03 19.00
CA SER A 580 -19.20 17.94 18.37
C SER A 580 -18.31 16.77 17.97
N ALA A 581 -18.83 15.55 18.10
CA ALA A 581 -18.19 14.31 17.67
C ALA A 581 -19.10 13.57 16.69
N TYR A 582 -18.67 13.47 15.43
CA TYR A 582 -19.41 12.80 14.36
C TYR A 582 -18.93 11.37 14.19
N TYR A 583 -19.84 10.40 14.23
CA TYR A 583 -19.56 9.04 13.74
C TYR A 583 -20.38 8.73 12.50
N ASP A 584 -19.78 7.94 11.62
CA ASP A 584 -20.52 7.14 10.65
C ASP A 584 -20.52 5.68 11.12
N ALA A 585 -21.48 4.91 10.65
CA ALA A 585 -21.47 3.46 10.75
C ALA A 585 -21.65 2.79 9.38
N ASP A 586 -21.96 3.56 8.34
CA ASP A 586 -22.04 3.10 6.96
C ASP A 586 -20.72 3.39 6.22
N THR A 587 -20.31 2.46 5.35
CA THR A 587 -19.18 2.62 4.41
C THR A 587 -17.81 3.00 4.99
N TYR A 588 -17.32 2.22 5.95
CA TYR A 588 -15.88 2.15 6.22
C TYR A 588 -15.22 0.93 5.57
N MET A 589 -14.21 1.20 4.74
CA MET A 589 -13.28 0.18 4.26
C MET A 589 -12.09 0.11 5.22
N ARG A 590 -11.91 -1.03 5.88
CA ARG A 590 -10.61 -1.42 6.44
C ARG A 590 -9.97 -2.38 5.45
N GLU A 591 -8.79 -2.05 4.93
CA GLU A 591 -7.99 -2.95 4.07
C GLU A 591 -8.83 -3.61 2.94
N GLY A 592 -9.69 -2.81 2.28
CA GLY A 592 -10.52 -3.30 1.17
C GLY A 592 -11.67 -4.24 1.55
N GLN A 593 -12.14 -4.26 2.81
CA GLN A 593 -13.37 -4.96 3.21
C GLN A 593 -14.39 -4.02 3.87
N MET A 594 -15.67 -4.18 3.50
CA MET A 594 -16.79 -3.55 4.23
C MET A 594 -16.93 -4.22 5.59
N THR A 595 -16.58 -3.52 6.66
CA THR A 595 -16.69 -4.05 8.03
C THR A 595 -17.84 -3.38 8.78
N ARG A 596 -18.85 -4.16 9.18
CA ARG A 596 -19.84 -3.73 10.18
C ARG A 596 -19.33 -4.10 11.57
N PRO A 597 -19.02 -3.12 12.45
CA PRO A 597 -18.46 -3.42 13.75
C PRO A 597 -19.53 -3.97 14.71
N LYS A 598 -19.17 -4.99 15.51
CA LYS A 598 -19.92 -5.38 16.72
C LYS A 598 -19.29 -4.89 18.04
N LYS A 599 -18.09 -4.30 17.95
CA LYS A 599 -17.33 -3.66 19.02
C LYS A 599 -16.34 -2.69 18.38
N THR A 600 -16.49 -1.38 18.53
CA THR A 600 -15.44 -0.43 18.14
C THR A 600 -15.49 0.81 19.01
N LYS A 601 -14.39 1.05 19.74
CA LYS A 601 -14.05 2.34 20.34
C LYS A 601 -13.71 3.29 19.19
N LEU A 602 -14.55 4.31 18.98
CA LEU A 602 -14.26 5.40 18.06
C LEU A 602 -13.52 6.49 18.85
N LEU A 603 -12.21 6.63 18.60
CA LEU A 603 -11.50 7.86 18.92
C LEU A 603 -11.84 8.89 17.86
N PHE A 604 -12.30 10.07 18.26
CA PHE A 604 -12.58 11.18 17.35
C PHE A 604 -11.45 12.19 17.35
N THR A 605 -11.05 12.61 16.15
CA THR A 605 -10.36 13.88 15.98
C THR A 605 -11.34 15.01 16.32
N LEU A 606 -10.92 15.97 17.15
CA LEU A 606 -11.75 17.14 17.48
C LEU A 606 -12.09 17.90 16.19
N ILE A 607 -13.38 18.03 15.88
CA ILE A 607 -13.85 18.94 14.83
C ILE A 607 -14.56 20.12 15.50
N ARG A 608 -13.78 21.21 15.62
CA ARG A 608 -14.12 22.59 16.03
C ARG A 608 -15.17 22.75 17.14
#